data_AF-C7R223-F1
#
_entry.id   AF-C7R223-F1
#
_cell.length_a   1.000
_cell.length_b   1.000
_cell.length_c   1.000
_cell.angle_alpha   90.00
_cell.angle_beta   90.00
_cell.angle_gamma   90.00
#
_symmetry.space_group_name_H-M   'P 1'
#
loop_
_entity.id
_entity.type
_entity.pdbx_description
1 polymer ?
#
loop_
_entity_poly.entity_id
_entity_poly.type
_entity_poly.pdbx_seq_one_letter_code
_entity_poly.pdbx_strand_id
1 'polypeptide(L)' 'MSTPLMMSVAEFAQLHRISETTVRDCIRGESATYPPLQCKRVGSSRKSRIYITAEQAAEWRAALPDA' A
#
# COMPACT_ATOMS: atom_id res chain seq x y z
N MET A 1 -9.07 -16.16 13.69
CA MET A 1 -7.72 -16.42 13.16
C MET A 1 -7.47 -15.40 12.06
N SER A 2 -6.73 -14.33 12.35
CA SER A 2 -6.39 -13.32 11.33
C SER A 2 -5.12 -13.78 10.63
N THR A 3 -5.26 -14.44 9.49
CA THR A 3 -4.13 -14.56 8.55
C THR A 3 -3.65 -13.13 8.24
N PRO A 4 -2.35 -12.83 8.33
CA PRO A 4 -1.85 -11.52 7.93
C PRO A 4 -2.13 -11.37 6.43
N LEU A 5 -3.18 -10.63 6.09
CA LEU A 5 -3.55 -10.31 4.71
C LEU A 5 -2.44 -9.47 4.11
N MET A 6 -1.55 -10.13 3.37
CA MET A 6 -0.56 -9.49 2.51
C MET A 6 -1.20 -9.30 1.14
N MET A 7 -1.59 -8.07 0.83
CA MET A 7 -2.20 -7.73 -0.44
C MET A 7 -1.17 -7.14 -1.40
N SER A 8 -1.34 -7.42 -2.69
CA SER A 8 -0.52 -6.78 -3.73
C SER A 8 -1.01 -5.36 -3.99
N VAL A 9 -0.19 -4.54 -4.67
CA VAL A 9 -0.57 -3.18 -5.09
C VAL A 9 -1.92 -3.16 -5.82
N ALA A 10 -2.16 -4.11 -6.72
CA ALA A 10 -3.41 -4.22 -7.47
C ALA A 10 -4.64 -4.50 -6.59
N GLU A 11 -4.49 -5.34 -5.57
CA GLU A 11 -5.57 -5.66 -4.64
C GLU A 11 -5.90 -4.45 -3.75
N PHE A 12 -4.86 -3.77 -3.25
CA PHE A 12 -5.03 -2.54 -2.47
C PHE A 12 -5.70 -1.43 -3.29
N ALA A 13 -5.26 -1.24 -4.53
CA ALA A 13 -5.84 -0.27 -5.46
C ALA A 13 -7.35 -0.50 -5.66
N GLN A 14 -7.75 -1.76 -5.87
CA GLN A 14 -9.15 -2.14 -6.02
C GLN A 14 -9.97 -1.88 -4.75
N LEU A 15 -9.45 -2.28 -3.58
CA LEU A 15 -10.12 -2.09 -2.29
C LEU A 15 -10.37 -0.62 -1.96
N HIS A 16 -9.38 0.23 -2.25
CA HIS A 16 -9.42 1.66 -1.95
C HIS A 16 -9.94 2.51 -3.12
N ARG A 17 -10.37 1.90 -4.24
CA ARG A 17 -10.87 2.58 -5.45
C ARG A 17 -9.92 3.65 -6.00
N ILE A 18 -8.61 3.41 -5.91
CA ILE A 18 -7.56 4.28 -6.44
C ILE A 18 -6.75 3.54 -7.51
N SER A 19 -6.01 4.28 -8.34
CA SER A 19 -5.18 3.67 -9.39
C SER A 19 -3.93 3.01 -8.81
N GLU A 20 -3.47 1.91 -9.41
CA GLU A 20 -2.19 1.26 -9.03
C GLU A 20 -1.00 2.23 -9.10
N THR A 21 -1.02 3.16 -10.07
CA THR A 21 -0.01 4.22 -10.18
C THR A 21 0.00 5.10 -8.94
N THR A 22 -1.17 5.52 -8.46
CA THR A 22 -1.32 6.28 -7.21
C THR A 22 -0.81 5.49 -6.02
N VAL A 23 -1.13 4.20 -5.91
CA VAL A 23 -0.60 3.36 -4.81
C VAL A 23 0.92 3.27 -4.86
N ARG A 24 1.52 3.13 -6.04
CA ARG A 24 2.99 3.10 -6.20
C ARG A 24 3.63 4.44 -5.84
N ASP A 25 2.98 5.53 -6.19
CA ASP A 25 3.36 6.90 -5.89
C ASP A 25 3.29 7.16 -4.37
N CYS A 26 2.24 6.69 -3.69
CA CYS A 26 2.16 6.64 -2.22
C CYS A 26 3.30 5.81 -1.62
N ILE A 27 3.63 4.65 -2.20
CA ILE A 27 4.73 3.80 -1.72
C ILE A 27 6.09 4.50 -1.85
N ARG A 28 6.26 5.35 -2.87
CA ARG A 28 7.46 6.15 -3.06
C ARG A 28 7.47 7.44 -2.23
N GLY A 29 6.33 7.83 -1.66
CA GLY A 29 6.16 9.11 -0.98
C GLY A 29 6.13 10.30 -1.95
N GLU A 30 5.81 10.05 -3.22
CA GLU A 30 5.73 11.08 -4.28
C GLU A 30 4.32 11.67 -4.40
N SER A 31 3.34 11.10 -3.68
CA SER A 31 1.95 11.54 -3.78
C SER A 31 1.67 12.86 -3.08
N ALA A 32 1.13 13.80 -3.84
CA ALA A 32 0.68 15.09 -3.32
C ALA A 32 -0.67 15.00 -2.60
N THR A 33 -1.52 14.03 -2.98
CA THR A 33 -2.91 13.92 -2.49
C THR A 33 -3.06 12.93 -1.35
N TYR A 34 -2.19 11.92 -1.29
CA TYR A 34 -2.32 10.80 -0.36
C TYR A 34 -1.07 10.68 0.52
N PRO A 35 -1.20 10.21 1.78
CA PRO A 35 -0.06 9.98 2.65
C PRO A 35 0.84 8.85 2.11
N PRO A 36 2.12 8.81 2.53
CA PRO A 36 3.03 7.76 2.13
C PRO A 36 2.55 6.39 2.64
N LEU A 37 2.58 5.38 1.76
CA LEU A 37 2.13 4.02 2.07
C LEU A 37 3.33 3.13 2.37
N GLN A 38 3.40 2.62 3.60
CA GLN A 38 4.40 1.62 3.97
C GLN A 38 4.12 0.30 3.24
N CYS A 39 5.17 -0.39 2.81
CA CYS A 39 5.05 -1.69 2.14
C CYS A 39 6.20 -2.62 2.53
N LYS A 40 5.91 -3.92 2.52
CA LYS A 40 6.89 -4.97 2.71
C LYS A 40 7.41 -5.47 1.37
N ARG A 41 8.72 -5.31 1.14
CA ARG A 41 9.40 -5.90 -0.02
C ARG A 41 9.86 -7.31 0.34
N VAL A 42 9.43 -8.29 -0.45
CA VAL A 42 9.81 -9.70 -0.27
C VAL A 42 10.50 -10.20 -1.54
N GLY A 43 11.75 -10.63 -1.41
CA GLY A 43 12.58 -11.19 -2.50
C GLY A 43 13.92 -10.49 -2.67
N SER A 44 14.87 -11.18 -3.32
CA SER A 44 16.22 -10.66 -3.58
C SER A 44 16.22 -9.64 -4.73
N SER A 45 16.93 -8.51 -4.54
CA SER A 45 17.13 -7.28 -5.34
C SER A 45 16.64 -7.16 -6.79
N ARG A 46 16.54 -8.21 -7.62
CA ARG A 46 16.05 -8.12 -9.02
C ARG A 46 14.60 -8.54 -9.23
N LYS A 47 13.96 -9.21 -8.27
CA LYS A 47 12.55 -9.63 -8.34
C LYS A 47 11.83 -9.42 -7.00
N SER A 48 12.09 -8.31 -6.33
CA SER A 48 11.40 -7.97 -5.09
C SER A 48 9.92 -7.71 -5.39
N ARG A 49 9.04 -8.52 -4.81
CA ARG A 49 7.60 -8.29 -4.84
C ARG A 49 7.23 -7.35 -3.69
N ILE A 50 6.34 -6.40 -3.99
CA ILE A 50 5.85 -5.45 -3.00
C ILE A 50 4.50 -5.96 -2.48
N TYR A 51 4.40 -6.08 -1.17
CA TYR A 51 3.20 -6.44 -0.46
C TYR A 51 2.83 -5.33 0.52
N ILE A 52 1.54 -5.08 0.68
CA ILE A 52 0.98 -4.15 1.66
C ILE A 52 0.30 -5.02 2.71
N THR A 53 0.63 -4.83 3.99
CA THR A 53 -0.03 -5.56 5.06
C THR A 53 -1.33 -4.86 5.46
N ALA A 54 -2.26 -5.61 6.06
CA ALA A 54 -3.48 -5.03 6.60
C ALA A 54 -3.22 -3.92 7.64
N GLU A 55 -2.15 -4.03 8.43
CA GLU A 55 -1.74 -3.00 9.39
C GLU A 55 -1.30 -1.72 8.68
N GLN A 56 -0.43 -1.84 7.68
CA GLN A 56 0.04 -0.69 6.88
C GLN A 56 -1.12 -0.01 6.15
N ALA A 57 -2.07 -0.80 5.64
CA ALA A 57 -3.29 -0.30 5.02
C ALA A 57 -4.15 0.48 6.03
N ALA A 58 -4.28 -0.02 7.25
CA ALA A 58 -5.04 0.64 8.32
C ALA A 58 -4.35 1.94 8.77
N GLU A 59 -3.03 1.93 8.94
CA GLU A 59 -2.24 3.13 9.25
C GLU A 59 -2.33 4.19 8.17
N TRP A 60 -2.19 3.79 6.89
CA TRP A 60 -2.36 4.69 5.76
C TRP A 60 -3.75 5.31 5.73
N ARG A 61 -4.79 4.49 5.98
CA ARG A 61 -6.17 4.98 6.04
C ARG A 61 -6.39 5.93 7.21
N ALA A 62 -5.80 5.66 8.38
CA ALA A 62 -5.89 6.53 9.55
C ALA A 62 -5.12 7.85 9.36
N ALA A 63 -4.08 7.84 8.52
CA ALA A 63 -3.32 9.03 8.14
C ALA A 63 -3.98 9.83 7.01
N LEU A 64 -5.04 9.31 6.36
CA LEU A 64 -5.82 10.12 5.46
C LEU A 64 -6.49 11.22 6.29
N PRO A 65 -6.30 12.50 5.95
CA PRO A 65 -7.15 13.54 6.50
C PRO A 65 -8.58 13.18 6.11
N ASP A 66 -9.37 12.87 7.14
CA ASP A 66 -10.76 12.44 7.12
C ASP A 66 -11.53 12.97 5.90
N ALA A 67 -12.13 12.04 5.15
CA ALA A 67 -13.19 12.36 4.19
C ALA A 67 -14.53 12.25 4.89
#